data_AF-A0A3D0WPA4-F1
#
_entry.id   AF-A0A3D0WPA4-F1
#
_cell.length_a   1.000
_cell.length_b   1.000
_cell.length_c   1.000
_cell.angle_alpha   90.00
_cell.angle_beta   90.00
_cell.angle_gamma   90.00
#
_symmetry.space_group_name_H-M   'P 1'
#
loop_
_entity.id
_entity.type
_entity.pdbx_description
1 polymer ?
#
loop_
_entity_poly.entity_id
_entity_poly.type
_entity_poly.pdbx_seq_one_letter_code
_entity_poly.pdbx_strand_id
1 'polypeptide(L)'
;YVRTVTSCYKEAAQAYCNDTFSQEKIDTWNEKLATVFNRGFWDGYYLGQRLGEWTHRYGSGATKRKVYVGKAIKHFGNIGVTEFLVEAQPVKEGDELLITGPTTGAVFVTAEDIRVDLRQVSEAVKGDHFSIKTPEKIRPNDQLYKMVKAERRGTAHER
;
A
#
# COMPACT_ATOMS: atom_id res chain seq x y z
N TYR A 1 7.49 1.12 1.68
CA TYR A 1 8.69 1.97 1.82
C TYR A 1 9.84 1.38 1.03
N VAL A 2 10.59 0.39 1.53
CA VAL A 2 11.82 -0.13 0.87
C VAL A 2 11.58 -0.55 -0.58
N ARG A 3 10.56 -1.39 -0.87
CA ARG A 3 10.23 -1.83 -2.23
C ARG A 3 10.01 -0.68 -3.21
N THR A 4 9.13 0.26 -2.87
CA THR A 4 8.80 1.43 -3.70
C THR A 4 10.05 2.26 -4.01
N VAL A 5 10.89 2.49 -2.99
CA VAL A 5 12.13 3.24 -3.12
C VAL A 5 13.11 2.49 -4.04
N THR A 6 13.41 1.22 -3.76
CA THR A 6 14.36 0.43 -4.55
C THR A 6 13.92 0.24 -5.99
N SER A 7 12.62 0.09 -6.25
CA SER A 7 12.07 -0.04 -7.60
C SER A 7 12.23 1.25 -8.40
N CYS A 8 11.86 2.40 -7.84
CA CYS A 8 11.99 3.69 -8.54
C CYS A 8 13.46 4.01 -8.87
N TYR A 9 14.38 3.77 -7.92
CA TYR A 9 15.81 3.99 -8.18
C TYR A 9 16.40 3.02 -9.21
N LYS A 10 15.97 1.75 -9.21
CA LYS A 10 16.40 0.77 -10.22
C LYS A 10 15.91 1.15 -11.61
N GLU A 11 14.63 1.53 -11.73
CA GLU A 11 14.04 2.00 -12.99
C GLU A 11 14.72 3.28 -13.49
N ALA A 12 15.03 4.22 -12.60
CA ALA A 12 15.75 5.45 -12.94
C ALA A 12 17.18 5.17 -13.44
N ALA A 13 17.92 4.29 -12.77
CA ALA A 13 19.26 3.88 -13.20
C ALA A 13 19.24 3.18 -14.58
N GLN A 14 18.25 2.31 -14.82
CA GLN A 14 18.09 1.66 -16.12
C GLN A 14 17.70 2.65 -17.22
N ALA A 15 16.83 3.62 -16.94
CA ALA A 15 16.43 4.65 -17.90
C ALA A 15 17.61 5.55 -18.28
N TYR A 16 18.50 5.85 -17.33
CA TYR A 16 19.74 6.59 -17.58
C TYR A 16 20.71 5.79 -18.46
N CYS A 17 20.96 4.51 -18.15
CA CYS A 17 21.85 3.68 -18.96
C CYS A 17 21.32 3.41 -20.38
N ASN A 18 20.02 3.53 -20.60
CA ASN A 18 19.36 3.29 -21.88
C ASN A 18 19.02 4.60 -22.63
N ASP A 19 19.50 5.77 -22.19
CA ASP A 19 19.21 7.09 -22.78
C ASP A 19 17.71 7.43 -22.93
N THR A 20 16.86 6.84 -22.08
CA THR A 20 15.40 7.09 -22.07
C THR A 20 14.97 7.85 -20.83
N PHE A 21 15.88 8.59 -20.21
CA PHE A 21 15.63 9.38 -19.01
C PHE A 21 14.91 10.68 -19.39
N SER A 22 13.64 10.80 -19.03
CA SER A 22 12.77 11.93 -19.40
C SER A 22 12.04 12.51 -18.19
N GLN A 23 11.59 13.76 -18.32
CA GLN A 23 10.86 14.48 -17.27
C GLN A 23 9.56 13.76 -16.86
N GLU A 24 8.83 13.19 -17.81
CA GLU A 24 7.59 12.43 -17.54
C GLU A 24 7.83 11.20 -16.63
N LYS A 25 8.97 10.53 -16.81
CA LYS A 25 9.35 9.40 -15.94
C LYS A 25 9.75 9.87 -14.55
N ILE A 26 10.44 11.01 -14.46
CA ILE A 26 10.79 11.66 -13.19
C ILE A 26 9.52 11.99 -12.41
N ASP A 27 8.52 12.60 -13.05
CA ASP A 27 7.26 12.97 -12.40
C ASP A 27 6.51 11.72 -11.91
N THR A 28 6.49 10.65 -12.72
CA THR A 28 5.90 9.36 -12.34
C THR A 28 6.59 8.74 -11.12
N TRP A 29 7.92 8.75 -11.07
CA TRP A 29 8.67 8.25 -9.91
C TRP A 29 8.48 9.16 -8.70
N ASN A 30 8.41 10.48 -8.88
CA ASN A 30 8.16 11.44 -7.82
C ASN A 30 6.79 11.21 -7.18
N GLU A 31 5.74 10.98 -7.97
CA GLU A 31 4.43 10.60 -7.46
C GLU A 31 4.48 9.32 -6.64
N LYS A 32 5.11 8.26 -7.19
CA LYS A 32 5.28 6.98 -6.48
C LYS A 32 6.08 7.14 -5.18
N LEU A 33 7.15 7.93 -5.19
CA LEU A 33 8.01 8.17 -4.04
C LEU A 33 7.32 9.07 -3.00
N ALA A 34 6.50 10.03 -3.42
CA ALA A 34 5.69 10.85 -2.52
C ALA A 34 4.68 10.02 -1.71
N THR A 35 4.23 8.86 -2.23
CA THR A 35 3.38 7.94 -1.43
C THR A 35 4.10 7.31 -0.23
N VAL A 36 5.44 7.29 -0.23
CA VAL A 36 6.25 6.67 0.83
C VAL A 36 7.12 7.68 1.60
N PHE A 37 7.47 8.82 1.01
CA PHE A 37 8.21 9.92 1.63
C PHE A 37 7.27 11.01 2.13
N ASN A 38 6.88 10.91 3.40
CA ASN A 38 5.89 11.79 4.03
C ASN A 38 6.44 13.16 4.49
N ARG A 39 7.71 13.47 4.18
CA ARG A 39 8.42 14.72 4.57
C ARG A 39 8.72 15.63 3.36
N GLY A 40 8.32 15.23 2.15
CA GLY A 40 8.87 15.81 0.93
C GLY A 40 10.25 15.25 0.61
N PHE A 41 10.69 15.47 -0.63
CA PHE A 41 12.04 15.10 -1.07
C PHE A 41 13.07 15.96 -0.36
N TRP A 42 14.17 15.35 0.08
CA TRP A 42 15.27 16.06 0.72
C TRP A 42 16.28 16.44 -0.36
N ASP A 43 16.37 17.73 -0.71
CA ASP A 43 17.53 18.27 -1.43
C ASP A 43 18.71 18.20 -0.47
N GLY A 44 19.56 17.19 -0.64
CA GLY A 44 20.59 16.85 0.33
C GLY A 44 21.61 17.95 0.58
N TYR A 45 22.36 17.79 1.69
CA TYR A 45 23.47 18.67 2.09
C TYR A 45 24.65 18.72 1.10
N TYR A 46 24.64 17.92 0.04
CA TYR A 46 25.72 17.87 -0.94
C TYR A 46 25.86 19.16 -1.77
N LEU A 47 24.95 20.13 -1.61
CA LEU A 47 25.01 21.47 -2.21
C LEU A 47 25.14 22.62 -1.19
N GLY A 48 25.48 22.34 0.09
CA GLY A 48 25.93 23.37 1.03
C GLY A 48 24.88 24.35 1.55
N GLN A 49 23.58 24.10 1.39
CA GLN A 49 22.55 24.97 1.97
C GLN A 49 22.31 24.67 3.46
N ARG A 50 22.36 25.72 4.29
CA ARG A 50 22.02 25.64 5.72
C ARG A 50 20.50 25.64 5.85
N LEU A 51 19.89 24.47 6.03
CA LEU A 51 18.45 24.36 6.22
C LEU A 51 18.05 24.96 7.58
N GLY A 52 17.27 26.03 7.52
CA GLY A 52 16.51 26.56 8.64
C GLY A 52 15.59 25.50 9.25
N GLU A 53 15.37 25.66 10.53
CA GLU A 53 14.73 24.73 11.43
C GLU A 53 13.35 24.24 10.96
N TRP A 54 13.19 22.91 11.05
CA TRP A 54 11.98 22.23 11.52
C TRP A 54 10.69 22.34 10.67
N THR A 55 10.25 21.18 10.16
CA THR A 55 8.81 20.92 10.04
C THR A 55 8.22 20.90 11.45
N HIS A 56 7.33 21.83 11.77
CA HIS A 56 6.80 22.12 13.11
C HIS A 56 6.00 20.99 13.81
N ARG A 57 5.91 19.77 13.25
CA ARG A 57 5.01 18.72 13.76
C ARG A 57 5.64 17.33 13.77
N TYR A 58 5.65 16.74 14.95
CA TYR A 58 6.08 15.37 15.26
C TYR A 58 5.03 14.36 14.77
N GLY A 59 5.37 13.45 13.84
CA GLY A 59 4.51 12.33 13.44
C GLY A 59 4.58 11.90 11.97
N SER A 60 3.96 10.75 11.64
CA SER A 60 3.89 10.22 10.27
C SER A 60 2.84 10.94 9.42
N GLY A 61 3.26 11.68 8.38
CA GLY A 61 2.37 12.40 7.45
C GLY A 61 1.66 11.56 6.38
N ALA A 62 1.42 10.26 6.62
CA ALA A 62 0.86 9.35 5.61
C ALA A 62 -0.62 9.67 5.27
N THR A 63 -0.96 9.78 3.99
CA THR A 63 -2.33 10.07 3.51
C THR A 63 -3.29 8.89 3.67
N LYS A 64 -2.76 7.67 3.76
CA LYS A 64 -3.50 6.43 3.97
C LYS A 64 -2.91 5.68 5.17
N ARG A 65 -3.77 5.10 6.00
CA ARG A 65 -3.39 4.23 7.13
C ARG A 65 -3.84 2.81 6.86
N LYS A 66 -3.07 1.85 7.36
CA LYS A 66 -3.39 0.42 7.31
C LYS A 66 -4.32 0.09 8.47
N VAL A 67 -5.43 -0.58 8.19
CA VAL A 67 -6.36 -1.11 9.18
C VAL A 67 -6.39 -2.62 9.05
N TYR A 68 -6.12 -3.33 10.14
CA TYR A 68 -6.13 -4.79 10.12
C TYR A 68 -7.54 -5.33 9.84
N VAL A 69 -7.62 -6.30 8.94
CA VAL A 69 -8.88 -6.97 8.53
C VAL A 69 -8.87 -8.42 8.97
N GLY A 70 -7.78 -9.14 8.69
CA GLY A 70 -7.70 -10.57 8.95
C GLY A 70 -6.47 -11.22 8.30
N LYS A 71 -6.59 -12.49 7.89
CA LYS A 71 -5.46 -13.27 7.37
C LYS A 71 -5.85 -14.22 6.24
N ALA A 72 -4.87 -14.58 5.41
CA ALA A 72 -5.01 -15.59 4.38
C ALA A 72 -5.09 -16.99 4.99
N ILE A 73 -6.04 -17.80 4.51
CA ILE A 73 -6.22 -19.20 4.92
C ILE A 73 -5.60 -20.12 3.87
N LYS A 74 -6.00 -19.96 2.60
CA LYS A 74 -5.57 -20.84 1.53
C LYS A 74 -5.52 -20.14 0.18
N HIS A 75 -4.55 -20.50 -0.63
CA HIS A 75 -4.43 -20.02 -2.01
C HIS A 75 -4.65 -21.17 -2.99
N PHE A 76 -5.55 -20.97 -3.94
CA PHE A 76 -5.90 -21.90 -5.00
C PHE A 76 -5.18 -21.52 -6.29
N GLY A 77 -3.94 -21.98 -6.44
CA GLY A 77 -3.06 -21.59 -7.55
C GLY A 77 -3.62 -21.84 -8.96
N ASN A 78 -4.43 -22.89 -9.15
CA ASN A 78 -5.00 -23.23 -10.46
C ASN A 78 -5.96 -22.16 -11.00
N ILE A 79 -6.64 -21.44 -10.09
CA ILE A 79 -7.63 -20.41 -10.43
C ILE A 79 -7.19 -19.00 -10.02
N GLY A 80 -6.05 -18.87 -9.33
CA GLY A 80 -5.53 -17.59 -8.86
C GLY A 80 -6.39 -16.92 -7.78
N VAL A 81 -7.11 -17.70 -6.98
CA VAL A 81 -8.01 -17.20 -5.93
C VAL A 81 -7.39 -17.46 -4.57
N THR A 82 -7.51 -16.49 -3.66
CA THR A 82 -7.11 -16.65 -2.26
C THR A 82 -8.33 -16.50 -1.36
N GLU A 83 -8.44 -17.44 -0.42
CA GLU A 83 -9.40 -17.43 0.68
C GLU A 83 -8.79 -16.75 1.90
N PHE A 84 -9.55 -15.84 2.50
CA PHE A 84 -9.20 -15.06 3.67
C PHE A 84 -10.26 -15.21 4.76
N LEU A 85 -9.83 -15.15 6.01
CA LEU A 85 -10.70 -15.05 7.18
C LEU A 85 -10.75 -13.60 7.64
N VAL A 86 -11.95 -13.03 7.78
CA VAL A 86 -12.14 -11.71 8.38
C VAL A 86 -12.11 -11.84 9.91
N GLU A 87 -11.14 -11.20 10.57
CA GLU A 87 -10.98 -11.26 12.03
C GLU A 87 -11.41 -9.98 12.74
N ALA A 88 -11.40 -8.84 12.04
CA ALA A 88 -11.58 -7.52 12.63
C ALA A 88 -12.63 -6.66 11.91
N GLN A 89 -12.24 -5.99 10.84
CA GLN A 89 -13.09 -5.04 10.10
C GLN A 89 -13.67 -5.69 8.84
N PRO A 90 -14.91 -5.35 8.46
CA PRO A 90 -15.50 -5.89 7.24
C PRO A 90 -14.80 -5.37 5.98
N VAL A 91 -14.93 -6.13 4.90
CA VAL A 91 -14.41 -5.80 3.56
C VAL A 91 -15.58 -5.61 2.62
N LYS A 92 -15.59 -4.49 1.89
CA LYS A 92 -16.59 -4.16 0.89
C LYS A 92 -15.98 -4.21 -0.50
N GLU A 93 -16.82 -4.49 -1.49
CA GLU A 93 -16.42 -4.38 -2.88
C GLU A 93 -15.90 -2.97 -3.20
N GLY A 94 -14.77 -2.88 -3.91
CA GLY A 94 -14.06 -1.63 -4.21
C GLY A 94 -13.05 -1.18 -3.15
N ASP A 95 -12.94 -1.86 -2.00
CA ASP A 95 -11.93 -1.52 -1.00
C ASP A 95 -10.50 -1.76 -1.51
N GLU A 96 -9.59 -0.82 -1.23
CA GLU A 96 -8.16 -1.05 -1.42
C GLU A 96 -7.60 -1.92 -0.29
N LEU A 97 -7.13 -3.11 -0.64
CA LEU A 97 -6.55 -4.08 0.26
C LEU A 97 -5.02 -4.17 0.09
N LEU A 98 -4.35 -4.52 1.17
CA LEU A 98 -2.94 -4.82 1.23
C LEU A 98 -2.76 -6.18 1.89
N ILE A 99 -2.22 -7.13 1.13
CA ILE A 99 -1.79 -8.43 1.62
C ILE A 99 -0.30 -8.35 1.91
N THR A 100 0.14 -8.75 3.09
CA THR A 100 1.54 -8.70 3.48
C THR A 100 2.00 -9.95 4.20
N GLY A 101 3.20 -10.40 3.87
CA GLY A 101 3.76 -11.63 4.43
C GLY A 101 5.29 -11.64 4.35
N PRO A 102 5.96 -12.48 5.15
CA PRO A 102 7.42 -12.53 5.20
C PRO A 102 8.04 -12.92 3.85
N THR A 103 7.37 -13.75 3.05
CA THR A 103 7.85 -14.20 1.73
C THR A 103 7.07 -13.59 0.58
N THR A 104 5.79 -13.29 0.78
CA THR A 104 4.91 -12.63 -0.21
C THR A 104 5.24 -11.14 -0.36
N GLY A 105 5.86 -10.52 0.64
CA GLY A 105 6.16 -9.10 0.63
C GLY A 105 4.90 -8.27 0.85
N ALA A 106 4.59 -7.38 -0.09
CA ALA A 106 3.43 -6.48 -0.03
C ALA A 106 2.71 -6.43 -1.38
N VAL A 107 1.46 -6.89 -1.41
CA VAL A 107 0.61 -6.97 -2.61
C VAL A 107 -0.61 -6.11 -2.39
N PHE A 108 -0.81 -5.11 -3.26
CA PHE A 108 -2.01 -4.29 -3.26
C PHE A 108 -3.03 -4.88 -4.22
N VAL A 109 -4.28 -4.98 -3.78
CA VAL A 109 -5.38 -5.52 -4.57
C VAL A 109 -6.66 -4.76 -4.24
N THR A 110 -7.50 -4.53 -5.24
CA THR A 110 -8.84 -4.01 -5.02
C THR A 110 -9.77 -5.20 -4.73
N ALA A 111 -10.64 -5.07 -3.73
CA ALA A 111 -11.62 -6.09 -3.42
C ALA A 111 -12.70 -6.14 -4.51
N GLU A 112 -12.54 -7.03 -5.49
CA GLU A 112 -13.49 -7.24 -6.58
C GLU A 112 -14.03 -8.67 -6.52
N ASP A 113 -15.32 -8.85 -6.86
CA ASP A 113 -15.96 -10.18 -6.93
C ASP A 113 -15.78 -10.99 -5.63
N ILE A 114 -16.06 -10.34 -4.49
CA ILE A 114 -15.98 -10.96 -3.16
C ILE A 114 -16.98 -12.11 -3.09
N ARG A 115 -16.48 -13.31 -2.80
CA ARG A 115 -17.32 -14.50 -2.64
C ARG A 115 -17.25 -15.06 -1.22
N VAL A 116 -18.41 -15.25 -0.58
CA VAL A 116 -18.58 -15.99 0.68
C VAL A 116 -19.45 -17.21 0.38
N ASP A 117 -19.00 -18.40 0.79
CA ASP A 117 -19.70 -19.67 0.49
C ASP A 117 -20.09 -19.83 -0.98
N LEU A 118 -19.17 -19.47 -1.88
CA LEU A 118 -19.32 -19.49 -3.35
C LEU A 118 -20.35 -18.50 -3.93
N ARG A 119 -20.97 -17.67 -3.10
CA ARG A 119 -21.92 -16.64 -3.54
C ARG A 119 -21.24 -15.28 -3.54
N GLN A 120 -21.47 -14.50 -4.59
CA GLN A 120 -20.99 -13.13 -4.66
C GLN A 120 -21.76 -12.28 -3.64
N VAL A 121 -21.04 -11.51 -2.84
CA VAL A 121 -21.58 -10.64 -1.80
C VAL A 121 -20.94 -9.26 -1.92
N SER A 122 -21.68 -8.22 -1.56
CA SER A 122 -21.16 -6.84 -1.56
C SER A 122 -20.22 -6.55 -0.38
N GLU A 123 -20.33 -7.35 0.70
CA GLU A 123 -19.57 -7.16 1.94
C GLU A 123 -19.31 -8.52 2.62
N ALA A 124 -18.09 -8.72 3.10
CA ALA A 124 -17.70 -9.83 3.98
C ALA A 124 -17.48 -9.30 5.40
N VAL A 125 -18.11 -9.93 6.39
CA VAL A 125 -18.09 -9.48 7.79
C VAL A 125 -17.18 -10.35 8.65
N LYS A 126 -16.92 -9.90 9.89
CA LYS A 126 -16.09 -10.64 10.84
C LYS A 126 -16.62 -12.05 11.06
N GLY A 127 -15.73 -13.03 10.94
CA GLY A 127 -16.04 -14.46 11.01
C GLY A 127 -16.19 -15.12 9.64
N ASP A 128 -16.41 -14.34 8.57
CA ASP A 128 -16.59 -14.90 7.25
C ASP A 128 -15.27 -15.37 6.64
N HIS A 129 -15.39 -16.47 5.90
CA HIS A 129 -14.40 -16.91 4.94
C HIS A 129 -14.79 -16.36 3.57
N PHE A 130 -14.01 -15.42 3.07
CA PHE A 130 -14.25 -14.84 1.75
C PHE A 130 -13.10 -15.11 0.80
N SER A 131 -13.39 -15.15 -0.48
CA SER A 131 -12.42 -15.41 -1.54
C SER A 131 -12.41 -14.27 -2.55
N ILE A 132 -11.21 -13.88 -2.97
CA ILE A 132 -10.99 -12.92 -4.06
C ILE A 132 -9.87 -13.40 -4.97
N LYS A 133 -9.89 -12.92 -6.21
CA LYS A 133 -8.78 -13.14 -7.15
C LYS A 133 -7.56 -12.35 -6.69
N THR A 134 -6.39 -12.99 -6.75
CA THR A 134 -5.12 -12.38 -6.34
C THR A 134 -4.10 -12.51 -7.47
N PRO A 135 -3.30 -11.47 -7.75
CA PRO A 135 -2.38 -11.46 -8.89
C PRO A 135 -1.17 -12.39 -8.69
N GLU A 136 -0.82 -12.69 -7.44
CA GLU A 136 0.36 -13.48 -7.08
C GLU A 136 -0.01 -14.57 -6.05
N LYS A 137 0.92 -15.51 -5.85
CA LYS A 137 0.73 -16.66 -4.95
C LYS A 137 0.84 -16.24 -3.47
N ILE A 138 -0.31 -16.09 -2.81
CA ILE A 138 -0.40 -15.75 -1.39
C ILE A 138 -0.07 -16.95 -0.50
N ARG A 139 0.55 -16.73 0.65
CA ARG A 139 0.90 -17.79 1.62
C ARG A 139 -0.13 -17.82 2.75
N PRO A 140 -0.42 -19.01 3.32
CA PRO A 140 -1.22 -19.10 4.54
C PRO A 140 -0.61 -18.23 5.65
N ASN A 141 -1.48 -17.57 6.42
CA ASN A 141 -1.15 -16.60 7.47
C ASN A 141 -0.58 -15.25 7.00
N ASP A 142 -0.55 -14.97 5.70
CA ASP A 142 -0.30 -13.61 5.24
C ASP A 142 -1.40 -12.68 5.79
N GLN A 143 -1.00 -11.50 6.28
CA GLN A 143 -1.91 -10.55 6.90
C GLN A 143 -2.62 -9.71 5.85
N LEU A 144 -3.91 -9.46 6.10
CA LEU A 144 -4.75 -8.62 5.26
C LEU A 144 -5.07 -7.31 5.97
N TYR A 145 -4.82 -6.20 5.27
CA TYR A 145 -5.10 -4.85 5.71
C TYR A 145 -5.99 -4.14 4.70
N LYS A 146 -6.86 -3.26 5.19
CA LYS A 146 -7.58 -2.27 4.41
C LYS A 146 -6.82 -0.93 4.44
N MET A 147 -6.66 -0.32 3.28
CA MET A 147 -6.06 1.00 3.13
C MET A 147 -7.16 2.06 3.23
N VAL A 148 -7.24 2.78 4.36
CA VAL A 148 -8.22 3.85 4.55
C VAL A 148 -7.53 5.22 4.51
N LYS A 149 -8.20 6.22 3.93
CA LYS A 149 -7.75 7.61 3.99
C LYS A 149 -7.63 8.03 5.46
N ALA A 150 -6.50 8.60 5.83
CA ALA A 150 -6.32 9.16 7.15
C ALA A 150 -7.09 10.50 7.21
N GLU A 151 -8.20 10.55 7.93
CA GLU A 151 -8.88 11.83 8.20
C GLU A 151 -7.97 12.69 9.07
N ARG A 152 -7.53 13.81 8.51
CA ARG A 152 -6.78 14.83 9.23
C ARG A 152 -7.76 15.57 10.14
N ARG A 153 -7.81 15.23 11.44
CA ARG A 153 -8.33 16.19 12.42
C ARG A 153 -7.29 17.29 12.55
N GLY A 154 -7.54 18.45 11.92
CA GLY A 154 -6.77 19.66 12.16
C GLY A 154 -6.77 19.92 13.67
N THR A 155 -5.60 19.95 14.28
CA THR A 155 -5.50 20.34 15.70
C THR A 155 -5.92 21.80 15.80
N ALA A 156 -7.00 22.05 16.54
CA ALA A 156 -7.42 23.39 16.94
C ALA A 156 -6.37 23.99 17.90
N HIS A 157 -5.35 24.63 17.34
CA HIS A 157 -4.48 25.54 18.09
C HIS A 157 -3.89 26.59 17.13
N GLU A 158 -4.79 27.44 16.63
CA GLU A 158 -4.47 28.82 16.26
C GLU A 158 -5.29 29.69 17.21
N ARG A 159 -4.62 30.18 18.26
CA ARG A 159 -4.94 31.41 18.99
C ARG A 159 -3.61 32.06 19.34
#